data_AF-A0AA39KPZ4-F1
#
_entry.id   AF-A0AA39KPZ4-F1
#
_cell.length_a   1.000
_cell.length_b   1.000
_cell.length_c   1.000
_cell.angle_alpha   90.00
_cell.angle_beta   90.00
_cell.angle_gamma   90.00
#
_symmetry.space_group_name_H-M   'P 1'
#
loop_
_entity.id
_entity.type
_entity.pdbx_description
1 polymer ?
#
loop_
_entity_poly.entity_id
_entity_poly.type
_entity_poly.pdbx_seq_one_letter_code
_entity_poly.pdbx_strand_id
1 'polypeptide(L)'
;MDIGETSRESEFVVLKERRLVPRLAVFKGMQRFSFLLETCQPGSVPDHHLISAILDLPYAPVVARACLLLECAHLVHQCNKGQWPAWMKISLPMYRPSVPMGSRNAPNSIRRTHVLQRAAGKLFHQWAEAISSRLEEFMAADKHNVDEIIAMVSDENKQKELLVEDEEEDFLDE
;
A
#
# COMPACT_ATOMS: atom_id res chain seq x y z
N MET A 1 11.86 16.65 46.96
CA MET A 1 11.77 15.17 47.05
C MET A 1 10.37 14.89 47.54
N ASP A 2 9.41 14.39 46.77
CA ASP A 2 9.35 13.63 45.50
C ASP A 2 8.11 14.12 44.73
N ILE A 3 8.16 14.52 43.45
CA ILE A 3 8.16 13.71 42.21
C ILE A 3 7.21 12.51 42.27
N GLY A 4 6.06 12.67 41.60
CA GLY A 4 5.09 11.62 41.31
C GLY A 4 4.44 11.87 39.97
N GLU A 5 5.29 12.02 38.93
CA GLU A 5 4.90 11.95 37.53
C GLU A 5 4.12 10.66 37.27
N THR A 6 2.84 10.79 36.94
CA THR A 6 2.19 9.85 36.04
C THR A 6 1.72 10.67 34.85
N SER A 7 2.69 10.94 33.99
CA SER A 7 2.52 11.39 32.63
C SER A 7 1.48 10.50 31.97
N ARG A 8 0.23 10.97 31.89
CA ARG A 8 -0.73 10.43 30.93
C ARG A 8 -0.15 10.87 29.60
N GLU A 9 0.55 9.95 28.94
CA GLU A 9 0.96 10.09 27.55
C GLU A 9 -0.28 10.52 26.77
N SER A 10 -0.37 11.82 26.52
CA SER A 10 -1.41 12.41 25.70
C SER A 10 -1.21 11.83 24.32
N GLU A 11 -2.01 10.81 24.01
CA GLU A 11 -2.13 10.23 22.68
C GLU A 11 -2.36 11.39 21.72
N PHE A 12 -1.33 11.70 20.93
CA PHE A 12 -1.31 12.83 20.01
C PHE A 12 -2.27 12.50 18.86
N VAL A 13 -3.52 12.93 18.99
CA VAL A 13 -4.53 12.77 17.95
C VAL A 13 -4.32 13.86 16.91
N VAL A 14 -3.66 13.50 15.81
CA VAL A 14 -3.68 14.33 14.60
C VAL A 14 -5.12 14.38 14.10
N LEU A 15 -5.80 15.51 14.30
CA LEU A 15 -7.12 15.78 13.76
C LEU A 15 -7.03 15.79 12.23
N LYS A 16 -7.42 14.68 11.62
CA LYS A 16 -7.56 14.56 10.17
C LYS A 16 -9.03 14.25 9.90
N GLU A 17 -9.68 15.17 9.19
CA GLU A 17 -11.07 15.07 8.70
C GLU A 17 -11.43 13.61 8.37
N ARG A 18 -12.41 13.05 9.10
CA ARG A 18 -12.84 11.66 8.95
C ARG A 18 -13.73 11.52 7.73
N ARG A 19 -13.12 11.36 6.56
CA ARG A 19 -13.87 11.14 5.32
C ARG A 19 -14.59 9.80 5.33
N LEU A 20 -15.88 9.82 5.00
CA LEU A 20 -16.66 8.61 4.77
C LEU A 20 -15.97 7.74 3.70
N VAL A 21 -15.64 6.50 4.08
CA VAL A 21 -15.01 5.55 3.16
C VAL A 21 -16.10 4.85 2.35
N PRO A 22 -16.08 4.91 1.01
CA PRO A 22 -17.05 4.21 0.17
C PRO A 22 -16.77 2.69 0.16
N ARG A 23 -17.16 2.01 1.24
CA ARG A 23 -16.81 0.61 1.55
C ARG A 23 -17.06 -0.34 0.38
N LEU A 24 -18.22 -0.23 -0.27
CA LEU A 24 -18.59 -1.11 -1.37
C LEU A 24 -17.71 -0.89 -2.61
N ALA A 25 -17.35 0.37 -2.90
CA ALA A 25 -16.48 0.70 -4.02
C ALA A 25 -15.05 0.19 -3.77
N VAL A 26 -14.52 0.41 -2.55
CA VAL A 26 -13.21 -0.11 -2.14
C VAL A 26 -13.19 -1.64 -2.25
N PHE A 27 -14.19 -2.33 -1.68
CA PHE A 27 -14.27 -3.78 -1.72
C PHE A 27 -14.30 -4.34 -3.16
N LYS A 28 -15.20 -3.83 -4.01
CA LYS A 28 -15.28 -4.26 -5.42
C LYS A 28 -14.00 -3.94 -6.19
N GLY A 29 -13.37 -2.80 -5.90
CA GLY A 29 -12.08 -2.42 -6.46
C GLY A 29 -10.98 -3.41 -6.08
N MET A 30 -10.91 -3.81 -4.81
CA MET A 30 -9.91 -4.76 -4.32
C MET A 30 -10.11 -6.16 -4.92
N GLN A 31 -11.35 -6.61 -5.12
CA GLN A 31 -11.60 -7.88 -5.83
C GLN A 31 -11.05 -7.87 -7.26
N ARG A 32 -11.21 -6.75 -7.98
CA ARG A 32 -10.65 -6.58 -9.34
C ARG A 32 -9.13 -6.49 -9.30
N PHE A 33 -8.58 -5.80 -8.32
CA PHE A 33 -7.14 -5.67 -8.15
C PHE A 33 -6.48 -7.02 -7.83
N SER A 34 -7.06 -7.81 -6.93
CA SER A 34 -6.64 -9.18 -6.62
C SER A 34 -6.61 -10.05 -7.88
N PHE A 35 -7.66 -9.96 -8.71
CA PHE A 35 -7.68 -10.64 -10.02
C PHE A 35 -6.55 -10.18 -10.96
N LEU A 36 -6.23 -8.89 -11.02
CA LEU A 36 -5.11 -8.39 -11.83
C LEU A 36 -3.77 -8.94 -11.34
N LEU A 37 -3.54 -8.94 -10.02
CA LEU A 37 -2.34 -9.57 -9.43
C LEU A 37 -2.23 -11.05 -9.80
N GLU A 38 -3.35 -11.75 -9.84
CA GLU A 38 -3.44 -13.18 -10.20
C GLU A 38 -3.36 -13.45 -11.70
N THR A 39 -3.37 -12.44 -12.59
CA THR A 39 -3.41 -12.68 -14.05
C THR A 39 -2.38 -11.90 -14.85
N CYS A 40 -1.76 -10.88 -14.27
CA CYS A 40 -0.76 -10.05 -14.94
C CYS A 40 0.67 -10.58 -14.72
N GLN A 41 1.53 -10.37 -15.72
CA GLN A 41 2.96 -10.67 -15.59
C GLN A 41 3.64 -9.68 -14.63
N PRO A 42 4.80 -10.05 -14.03
CA PRO A 42 5.48 -9.18 -13.08
C PRO A 42 5.91 -7.90 -13.80
N GLY A 43 5.67 -6.74 -13.17
CA GLY A 43 5.97 -5.43 -13.73
C GLY A 43 4.86 -4.85 -14.61
N SER A 44 3.77 -5.57 -14.84
CA SER A 44 2.59 -5.00 -15.53
C SER A 44 1.69 -4.24 -14.55
N VAL A 45 1.21 -4.90 -13.49
CA VAL A 45 0.30 -4.28 -12.51
C VAL A 45 0.52 -4.88 -11.11
N PRO A 46 0.76 -4.06 -10.08
CA PRO A 46 1.30 -2.70 -10.16
C PRO A 46 2.82 -2.72 -10.40
N ASP A 47 3.36 -1.70 -11.06
CA ASP A 47 4.80 -1.46 -11.05
C ASP A 47 5.25 -0.75 -9.75
N HIS A 48 6.55 -0.67 -9.51
CA HIS A 48 7.11 -0.02 -8.32
C HIS A 48 6.82 1.49 -8.21
N HIS A 49 6.64 2.21 -9.32
CA HIS A 49 6.37 3.64 -9.29
C HIS A 49 4.94 3.88 -8.82
N LEU A 50 4.00 3.09 -9.35
CA LEU A 50 2.61 3.11 -8.93
C LEU A 50 2.46 2.77 -7.44
N ILE A 51 3.18 1.74 -6.96
CA ILE A 51 3.16 1.35 -5.54
C ILE A 51 3.58 2.50 -4.62
N SER A 52 4.65 3.22 -4.97
CA SER A 52 5.12 4.38 -4.21
C SER A 52 4.12 5.55 -4.28
N ALA A 53 3.64 5.87 -5.48
CA ALA A 53 2.70 6.97 -5.71
C ALA A 53 1.35 6.80 -5.00
N ILE A 54 0.96 5.57 -4.63
CA ILE A 54 -0.24 5.33 -3.81
C ILE A 54 -0.15 6.13 -2.51
N LEU A 55 1.02 6.24 -1.90
CA LEU A 55 1.23 6.98 -0.64
C LEU A 55 0.95 8.48 -0.79
N ASP A 56 1.11 9.01 -2.01
CA ASP A 56 1.00 10.44 -2.32
C ASP A 56 -0.39 10.88 -2.74
N LEU A 57 -1.31 9.94 -2.99
CA LEU A 57 -2.63 10.27 -3.54
C LEU A 57 -3.37 11.24 -2.60
N PRO A 58 -3.53 12.51 -3.01
CA PRO A 58 -4.25 13.48 -2.20
C PRO A 58 -5.71 13.04 -2.16
N TYR A 59 -6.37 13.25 -1.03
CA TYR A 59 -7.80 12.94 -0.84
C TYR A 59 -8.18 11.46 -0.88
N ALA A 60 -7.27 10.54 -1.21
CA ALA A 60 -7.55 9.12 -1.10
C ALA A 60 -7.71 8.71 0.38
N PRO A 61 -8.73 7.90 0.73
CA PRO A 61 -8.88 7.40 2.08
C PRO A 61 -7.67 6.55 2.48
N VAL A 62 -7.17 6.74 3.71
CA VAL A 62 -6.05 5.95 4.27
C VAL A 62 -6.32 4.46 4.15
N VAL A 63 -7.55 4.05 4.46
CA VAL A 63 -7.99 2.65 4.37
C VAL A 63 -7.87 2.11 2.95
N ALA A 64 -8.22 2.88 1.92
CA ALA A 64 -8.15 2.43 0.53
C ALA A 64 -6.70 2.19 0.08
N ARG A 65 -5.78 3.11 0.44
CA ARG A 65 -4.34 2.93 0.21
C ARG A 65 -3.79 1.72 0.94
N ALA A 66 -4.17 1.54 2.21
CA ALA A 66 -3.76 0.41 3.03
C ALA A 66 -4.23 -0.92 2.43
N CYS A 67 -5.49 -1.01 1.97
CA CYS A 67 -6.00 -2.22 1.32
C CYS A 67 -5.18 -2.63 0.09
N LEU A 68 -4.79 -1.67 -0.78
CA LEU A 68 -3.95 -1.95 -1.95
C LEU A 68 -2.59 -2.54 -1.54
N LEU A 69 -1.92 -1.90 -0.58
CA LEU A 69 -0.60 -2.35 -0.10
C LEU A 69 -0.68 -3.69 0.62
N LEU A 70 -1.73 -3.92 1.41
CA LEU A 70 -1.99 -5.19 2.08
C LEU A 70 -2.27 -6.32 1.10
N GLU A 71 -3.00 -6.06 0.01
CA GLU A 71 -3.23 -7.05 -1.04
C GLU A 71 -1.92 -7.43 -1.74
N CYS A 72 -1.04 -6.45 -1.99
CA CYS A 72 0.30 -6.71 -2.52
C CYS A 72 1.16 -7.53 -1.55
N ALA A 73 1.14 -7.17 -0.26
CA ALA A 73 1.86 -7.92 0.78
C ALA A 73 1.31 -9.35 0.94
N HIS A 74 -0.01 -9.51 0.82
CA HIS A 74 -0.66 -10.81 0.84
C HIS A 74 -0.17 -11.68 -0.33
N LEU A 75 -0.12 -11.15 -1.55
CA LEU A 75 0.44 -11.87 -2.70
C LEU A 75 1.89 -12.32 -2.43
N VAL A 76 2.74 -11.42 -1.93
CA VAL A 76 4.15 -11.74 -1.62
C VAL A 76 4.24 -12.86 -0.58
N HIS A 77 3.43 -12.78 0.48
CA HIS A 77 3.35 -13.80 1.52
C HIS A 77 2.93 -15.17 0.97
N GLN A 78 1.93 -15.20 0.09
CA GLN A 78 1.46 -16.42 -0.55
C GLN A 78 2.54 -17.01 -1.48
N CYS A 79 3.22 -16.17 -2.27
CA CYS A 79 4.36 -16.58 -3.08
C CYS A 79 5.50 -17.17 -2.24
N ASN A 80 5.80 -16.58 -1.08
CA ASN A 80 6.82 -17.09 -0.14
C ASN A 80 6.47 -18.46 0.44
N LYS A 81 5.17 -18.78 0.54
CA LYS A 81 4.67 -20.12 0.92
C LYS A 81 4.64 -21.11 -0.25
N GLY A 82 5.11 -20.71 -1.43
CA GLY A 82 5.04 -21.51 -2.66
C GLY A 82 3.67 -21.47 -3.34
N GLN A 83 2.73 -20.66 -2.85
CA GLN A 83 1.40 -20.47 -3.45
C GLN A 83 1.47 -19.41 -4.56
N TRP A 84 2.19 -19.74 -5.63
CA TRP A 84 2.30 -18.86 -6.80
C TRP A 84 1.00 -18.79 -7.60
N PRO A 85 0.72 -17.68 -8.31
CA PRO A 85 -0.41 -17.56 -9.23
C PRO A 85 -0.49 -18.69 -10.24
N ALA A 86 -1.72 -19.06 -10.64
CA ALA A 86 -1.97 -20.21 -11.50
C ALA A 86 -1.22 -20.13 -12.85
N TRP A 87 -1.14 -18.94 -13.46
CA TRP A 87 -0.44 -18.73 -14.74
C TRP A 87 1.09 -18.87 -14.63
N MET A 88 1.68 -18.72 -13.44
CA MET A 88 3.11 -18.99 -13.24
C MET A 88 3.39 -20.49 -13.11
N LYS A 89 2.41 -21.26 -12.63
CA LYS A 89 2.50 -22.72 -12.43
C LYS A 89 2.16 -23.50 -13.70
N ILE A 90 1.19 -23.01 -14.47
CA ILE A 90 0.72 -23.67 -15.68
C ILE A 90 1.54 -23.13 -16.86
N SER A 91 2.33 -24.00 -17.50
CA SER A 91 2.96 -23.65 -18.77
C SER A 91 1.92 -23.58 -19.88
N LEU A 92 1.09 -22.55 -19.89
CA LEU A 92 0.25 -22.27 -21.05
C LEU A 92 1.19 -21.87 -22.20
N PRO A 93 1.11 -22.56 -23.36
CA PRO A 93 1.78 -22.05 -24.55
C PRO A 93 1.14 -20.69 -24.82
N MET A 94 1.90 -19.62 -24.61
CA MET A 94 1.58 -18.32 -25.20
C MET A 94 1.30 -18.59 -26.68
N TYR A 95 0.09 -18.24 -27.12
CA TYR A 95 -0.46 -18.49 -28.45
C TYR A 95 0.62 -18.26 -29.53
N ARG A 96 1.27 -19.34 -29.99
CA ARG A 96 2.13 -19.33 -31.18
C ARG A 96 1.33 -19.99 -32.29
N PRO A 97 0.78 -19.23 -33.25
CA PRO A 97 0.09 -19.81 -34.38
C PRO A 97 1.15 -20.40 -35.32
N SER A 98 1.55 -21.68 -35.15
CA SER A 98 2.19 -22.49 -36.22
C SER A 98 2.80 -23.86 -35.85
N VAL A 99 2.77 -24.39 -34.61
CA VAL A 99 3.53 -25.63 -34.31
C VAL A 99 2.64 -26.76 -33.74
N PRO A 100 2.72 -28.00 -34.26
CA PRO A 100 1.92 -29.12 -33.78
C PRO A 100 2.17 -29.40 -32.29
N MET A 101 1.08 -29.72 -31.58
CA MET A 101 1.02 -30.06 -30.16
C MET A 101 1.69 -31.43 -29.90
N GLY A 102 3.01 -31.48 -30.05
CA GLY A 102 3.82 -32.64 -29.68
C GLY A 102 4.10 -32.62 -28.18
N SER A 103 3.44 -33.53 -27.45
CA SER A 103 3.83 -33.95 -26.10
C SER A 103 5.35 -34.16 -26.02
N ARG A 104 6.04 -33.31 -25.23
CA ARG A 104 7.41 -33.46 -24.64
C ARG A 104 8.04 -32.07 -24.46
N ASN A 105 7.91 -31.41 -23.30
CA ASN A 105 8.79 -30.27 -22.93
C ASN A 105 8.82 -29.94 -21.42
N ALA A 106 8.66 -30.95 -20.54
CA ALA A 106 8.69 -30.78 -19.09
C ALA A 106 9.90 -29.99 -18.52
N PRO A 107 11.17 -30.21 -18.95
CA PRO A 107 12.31 -29.48 -18.36
C PRO A 107 12.33 -27.98 -18.72
N ASN A 108 11.77 -27.60 -19.88
CA ASN A 108 11.70 -26.21 -20.31
C ASN A 108 10.59 -25.43 -19.57
N SER A 109 9.52 -26.13 -19.16
CA SER A 109 8.44 -25.53 -18.36
C SER A 109 8.92 -25.11 -16.96
N ILE A 110 9.67 -25.98 -16.28
CA ILE A 110 10.22 -25.72 -14.95
C ILE A 110 11.19 -24.54 -14.98
N ARG A 111 12.10 -24.51 -15.96
CA ARG A 111 13.02 -23.37 -16.15
C ARG A 111 12.27 -22.06 -16.37
N ARG A 112 11.21 -22.06 -17.19
CA ARG A 112 10.38 -20.87 -17.45
C ARG A 112 9.68 -20.39 -16.18
N THR A 113 9.12 -21.29 -15.39
CA THR A 113 8.50 -20.96 -14.10
C THR A 113 9.52 -20.34 -13.14
N HIS A 114 10.72 -20.90 -13.01
CA HIS A 114 11.78 -20.30 -12.18
C HIS A 114 12.19 -18.90 -12.64
N VAL A 115 12.27 -18.65 -13.96
CA VAL A 115 12.56 -17.31 -14.49
C VAL A 115 11.47 -16.32 -14.12
N LEU A 116 10.19 -16.71 -14.25
CA LEU A 116 9.05 -15.87 -13.87
C LEU A 116 9.01 -15.58 -12.38
N GLN A 117 9.23 -16.60 -11.54
CA GLN A 117 9.32 -16.45 -10.09
C GLN A 117 10.47 -15.52 -9.67
N ARG A 118 11.64 -15.64 -10.33
CA ARG A 118 12.77 -14.74 -10.10
C ARG A 118 12.45 -13.31 -10.53
N ALA A 119 11.75 -13.12 -11.64
CA ALA A 119 11.31 -11.80 -12.08
C ALA A 119 10.31 -11.18 -11.10
N ALA A 120 9.36 -11.96 -10.59
CA ALA A 120 8.42 -11.54 -9.55
C ALA A 120 9.16 -11.16 -8.25
N GLY A 121 10.13 -11.97 -7.81
CA GLY A 121 10.94 -11.64 -6.63
C GLY A 121 11.71 -10.32 -6.77
N LYS A 122 12.25 -10.02 -7.96
CA LYS A 122 12.87 -8.71 -8.25
C LYS A 122 11.85 -7.58 -8.17
N LEU A 123 10.65 -7.76 -8.72
CA LEU A 123 9.58 -6.77 -8.63
C LEU A 123 9.18 -6.52 -7.18
N PHE A 124 9.03 -7.56 -6.36
CA PHE A 124 8.68 -7.41 -4.94
C PHE A 124 9.74 -6.62 -4.17
N HIS A 125 11.01 -6.85 -4.49
CA HIS A 125 12.10 -6.06 -3.93
C HIS A 125 12.01 -4.59 -4.36
N GLN A 126 11.77 -4.33 -5.65
CA GLN A 126 11.57 -2.97 -6.16
C GLN A 126 10.36 -2.26 -5.54
N TRP A 127 9.26 -2.97 -5.27
CA TRP A 127 8.13 -2.43 -4.52
C TRP A 127 8.58 -1.98 -3.12
N ALA A 128 9.32 -2.82 -2.41
CA ALA A 128 9.80 -2.51 -1.07
C ALA A 128 10.76 -1.31 -1.07
N GLU A 129 11.71 -1.25 -2.02
CA GLU A 129 12.61 -0.11 -2.17
C GLU A 129 11.85 1.20 -2.45
N ALA A 130 10.88 1.17 -3.38
CA ALA A 130 10.11 2.35 -3.74
C ALA A 130 9.20 2.86 -2.61
N ILE A 131 8.65 1.94 -1.79
CA ILE A 131 7.92 2.29 -0.56
C ILE A 131 8.89 2.89 0.46
N SER A 132 10.01 2.23 0.73
CA SER A 132 11.00 2.69 1.74
C SER A 132 11.50 4.09 1.42
N SER A 133 11.95 4.32 0.18
CA SER A 133 12.42 5.62 -0.28
C SER A 133 11.38 6.72 -0.03
N ARG A 134 10.10 6.44 -0.30
CA ARG A 134 9.05 7.45 -0.12
C ARG A 134 8.71 7.71 1.35
N LEU A 135 8.73 6.65 2.18
CA LEU A 135 8.56 6.82 3.62
C LEU A 135 9.73 7.57 4.26
N GLU A 136 10.96 7.35 3.79
CA GLU A 136 12.13 8.11 4.23
C GLU A 136 12.00 9.61 3.91
N GLU A 137 11.47 9.95 2.72
CA GLU A 137 11.18 11.33 2.35
C GLU A 137 10.10 11.96 3.26
N PHE A 138 9.04 11.22 3.59
CA PHE A 138 8.04 11.69 4.56
C PHE A 138 8.64 11.93 5.94
N MET A 139 9.45 10.99 6.44
CA MET A 139 10.11 11.16 7.74
C MET A 139 11.08 12.35 7.76
N ALA A 140 11.78 12.61 6.65
CA ALA A 140 12.66 13.76 6.52
C ALA A 140 11.88 15.09 6.50
N ALA A 141 10.75 15.12 5.79
CA ALA A 141 9.85 16.28 5.77
C ALA A 141 9.23 16.54 7.14
N ASP A 142 8.71 15.50 7.81
CA ASP A 142 8.13 15.59 9.15
C ASP A 142 9.16 16.13 10.15
N LYS A 143 10.41 15.66 10.07
CA LYS A 143 11.50 16.15 10.92
C LYS A 143 11.76 17.65 10.76
N HIS A 144 11.60 18.19 9.54
CA HIS A 144 11.76 19.62 9.29
C HIS A 144 10.58 20.43 9.87
N ASN A 145 9.40 19.82 9.91
CA ASN A 145 8.17 20.46 10.38
C ASN A 145 7.97 20.34 11.90
N VAL A 146 8.81 19.59 12.63
CA VAL A 146 8.66 19.41 14.09
C VAL A 146 8.65 20.76 14.81
N ASP A 147 9.57 21.66 14.48
CA ASP A 147 9.67 22.97 15.12
C ASP A 147 8.44 23.85 14.80
N GLU A 148 7.91 23.77 13.56
CA GLU A 148 6.68 24.47 13.17
C GLU A 148 5.45 23.89 13.87
N ILE A 149 5.35 22.57 14.01
CA ILE A 149 4.27 21.90 14.74
C ILE A 149 4.34 22.28 16.22
N ILE A 150 5.53 22.27 16.84
CA ILE A 150 5.72 22.71 18.22
C ILE A 150 5.30 24.17 18.39
N ALA A 151 5.72 25.05 17.47
CA ALA A 151 5.32 26.45 17.50
C ALA A 151 3.80 26.63 17.36
N MET A 152 3.17 25.87 16.46
CA MET A 152 1.73 25.90 16.23
C MET A 152 0.94 25.40 17.45
N VAL A 153 1.39 24.32 18.08
CA VAL A 153 0.75 23.73 19.27
C VAL A 153 1.01 24.58 20.51
N SER A 154 2.12 25.32 20.58
CA SER A 154 2.41 26.21 21.71
C SER A 154 1.67 27.55 21.64
N ASP A 155 1.01 27.86 20.52
CA ASP A 155 0.23 29.08 20.34
C ASP A 155 -1.17 28.93 20.95
N GLU A 156 -1.38 29.56 22.12
CA GLU A 156 -2.66 29.55 22.84
C GLU A 156 -3.84 30.11 22.02
N ASN A 157 -3.59 31.04 21.08
CA ASN A 157 -4.67 31.58 20.25
C ASN A 157 -5.11 30.55 19.23
N LYS A 158 -4.16 29.83 18.63
CA LYS A 158 -4.43 28.80 17.64
C LYS A 158 -5.07 27.57 18.26
N GLN A 159 -4.72 27.22 19.50
CA GLN A 159 -5.43 26.20 20.26
C GLN A 159 -6.91 26.56 20.50
N LYS A 160 -7.21 27.82 20.81
CA LYS A 160 -8.59 28.29 21.00
C LYS A 160 -9.39 28.26 19.71
N GLU A 161 -8.80 28.64 18.58
CA GLU A 161 -9.45 28.55 17.26
C GLU A 161 -9.81 27.10 16.90
N LEU A 162 -8.88 26.16 17.08
CA LEU A 162 -9.13 24.74 16.80
C LEU A 162 -10.22 24.12 17.69
N LEU A 163 -10.34 24.56 18.95
CA LEU A 163 -11.40 24.12 19.85
C LEU A 163 -12.78 24.62 19.41
N VAL A 164 -12.87 25.86 18.93
CA VAL A 164 -14.12 26.42 18.41
C VAL A 164 -14.54 25.69 17.12
N GLU A 165 -13.59 25.38 16.24
CA GLU A 165 -13.86 24.60 15.02
C GLU A 165 -14.39 23.19 15.32
N ASP A 166 -13.89 22.53 16.38
CA ASP A 166 -14.38 21.23 16.85
C ASP A 166 -15.79 21.31 17.46
N GLU A 167 -16.10 22.39 18.19
CA GLU A 167 -17.45 22.63 18.73
C GLU A 167 -18.48 22.95 17.62
N GLU A 168 -18.04 23.54 16.51
CA GLU A 168 -18.88 23.92 15.37
C GLU A 168 -19.00 22.83 14.29
N GLU A 169 -18.22 21.73 14.35
CA GLU A 169 -18.34 20.60 13.43
C GLU A 169 -19.65 19.81 13.67
N ASP A 170 -20.68 20.06 12.85
CA ASP A 170 -21.94 19.30 12.86
C ASP A 170 -21.82 18.01 12.02
N PHE A 171 -21.56 16.89 12.71
CA PHE A 171 -21.34 15.59 12.09
C PHE A 171 -22.62 14.89 11.58
N LEU A 172 -23.80 15.51 11.74
CA LEU A 172 -25.10 14.86 11.47
C LEU A 172 -25.85 15.43 10.26
N ASP A 173 -25.26 16.38 9.54
CA ASP A 173 -25.85 17.01 8.37
C ASP A 173 -25.41 16.35 7.05
N GLU A 174 -25.55 15.02 6.90
CA GLU A 174 -25.54 14.33 5.58
C GLU A 174 -26.14 12.90 5.61
#